data_AF-A0AAN6DJ11-F1
#
_entry.id   AF-A0AAN6DJ11-F1
#
_cell.length_a   1.000
_cell.length_b   1.000
_cell.length_c   1.000
_cell.angle_alpha   90.00
_cell.angle_beta   90.00
_cell.angle_gamma   90.00
#
_symmetry.space_group_name_H-M   'P 1'
#
loop_
_entity.id
_entity.type
_entity.pdbx_description
1 polymer ?
#
loop_
_entity_poly.entity_id
_entity_poly.type
_entity_poly.pdbx_seq_one_letter_code
_entity_poly.pdbx_strand_id
1 'polypeptide(L)'
;MVKLVHNVQKKQHRERAQPQDRARFGFLEKKKDYRLRAADYHKKQAQLKILKQKAKLRNDDEYYHSMTRKKTDKDGVLIAERGNEVLSNDEVLLLKTQDANYLTMTRQSEARKIEKEMKNLDSFKGAGSHTVFVDSEEQLEQFDPVQYFDTDASLLGKRENRLRKSQLSGLADGVSDGPVVPELSEDGYLKHKLELKKLKKLRLLEQRMEREEKLKKLQATVELQKQLMKKGEKKKVQTKDGRTVFKWKNPEESSHRGVMKLVVLGACGGIGQTLSLLLRTNALIDELVLYDVVDPAGVATDLSHIPTRQQVRHFCPLSKTDDSQLRTALQGANIVVIPAGIPRKPGMSRDDLFNINASIVQQLVRVYGEVCPEAFLAIISNPVNSTVPIAAEQLRSQNCYHPEKVFGITTLDTLRLEQFLGELTGAWDLRGQVYTVGGHSGETIMPVLGNWRRRLSSEQIENLVHRVRYAGDEVVQAKQGKGSATLSMAAAANRFLCGILRATCKGETVDEVAFVNVSRLKTDDCFVREMMHKVEFFGVPIRIGPEGVAKVGSLGSLSTDEKDAILRSVPTLCAQIAKGARFVKESKL
;
A
#
# COMPACT_ATOMS: atom_id res chain seq x y z
N MET A 1 -66.15 34.13 -21.26
CA MET A 1 -66.30 32.94 -22.13
C MET A 1 -67.03 31.84 -21.36
N VAL A 2 -68.31 31.67 -21.67
CA VAL A 2 -69.18 30.62 -21.14
C VAL A 2 -68.79 29.29 -21.81
N LYS A 3 -68.34 28.31 -21.03
CA LYS A 3 -68.03 26.96 -21.56
C LYS A 3 -69.35 26.23 -21.84
N LEU A 4 -69.67 26.10 -23.12
CA LEU A 4 -70.66 25.17 -23.65
C LEU A 4 -70.29 23.74 -23.21
N VAL A 5 -71.02 23.20 -22.24
CA VAL A 5 -70.94 21.79 -21.88
C VAL A 5 -71.81 21.04 -22.87
N HIS A 6 -71.18 20.27 -23.76
CA HIS A 6 -71.86 19.37 -24.68
C HIS A 6 -72.69 18.37 -23.86
N ASN A 7 -74.01 18.60 -23.78
CA ASN A 7 -74.94 17.73 -23.06
C ASN A 7 -75.26 16.52 -23.94
N VAL A 8 -74.26 15.64 -24.12
CA VAL A 8 -74.45 14.36 -24.81
C VAL A 8 -75.30 13.48 -23.92
N GLN A 9 -76.53 13.16 -24.34
CA GLN A 9 -77.37 12.16 -23.69
C GLN A 9 -76.58 10.86 -23.53
N LYS A 10 -76.19 10.54 -22.29
CA LYS A 10 -75.49 9.28 -21.99
C LYS A 10 -76.44 8.12 -22.29
N LYS A 11 -75.97 7.15 -23.07
CA LYS A 11 -76.69 5.89 -23.36
C LYS A 11 -77.27 5.33 -22.05
N GLN A 12 -78.60 5.25 -21.97
CA GLN A 12 -79.28 4.66 -20.81
C GLN A 12 -78.98 3.16 -20.83
N HIS A 13 -78.08 2.71 -19.96
CA HIS A 13 -77.76 1.30 -19.82
C HIS A 13 -78.95 0.59 -19.16
N ARG A 14 -79.85 0.01 -19.97
CA ARG A 14 -80.90 -0.89 -19.49
C ARG A 14 -80.25 -2.18 -18.96
N GLU A 15 -80.70 -2.64 -17.81
CA GLU A 15 -80.18 -3.87 -17.18
C GLU A 15 -80.49 -5.09 -18.08
N ARG A 16 -79.63 -6.11 -18.07
CA ARG A 16 -79.82 -7.32 -18.87
C ARG A 16 -81.06 -8.07 -18.36
N ALA A 17 -81.95 -8.47 -19.26
CA ALA A 17 -83.11 -9.29 -18.93
C ALA A 17 -82.67 -10.63 -18.32
N GLN A 18 -83.49 -11.19 -17.42
CA GLN A 18 -83.28 -12.54 -16.86
C GLN A 18 -84.16 -13.56 -17.59
N PRO A 19 -83.58 -14.41 -18.46
CA PRO A 19 -84.35 -15.43 -19.18
C PRO A 19 -84.78 -16.57 -18.22
N GLN A 20 -85.99 -17.08 -18.40
CA GLN A 20 -86.59 -18.11 -17.53
C GLN A 20 -85.77 -19.41 -17.50
N ASP A 21 -85.14 -19.78 -18.62
CA ASP A 21 -84.32 -20.99 -18.75
C ASP A 21 -83.09 -21.01 -17.81
N ARG A 22 -82.71 -19.84 -17.27
CA ARG A 22 -81.55 -19.67 -16.38
C ARG A 22 -81.93 -19.53 -14.91
N ALA A 23 -83.22 -19.59 -14.56
CA ALA A 23 -83.70 -19.43 -13.18
C ALA A 23 -83.03 -20.41 -12.20
N ARG A 24 -82.67 -21.62 -12.69
CA ARG A 24 -81.94 -22.64 -11.90
C ARG A 24 -80.56 -22.19 -11.39
N PHE A 25 -79.96 -21.16 -11.98
CA PHE A 25 -78.63 -20.64 -11.60
C PHE A 25 -78.70 -19.38 -10.72
N GLY A 26 -79.91 -19.01 -10.26
CA GLY A 26 -80.14 -17.81 -9.46
C GLY A 26 -80.09 -16.51 -10.26
N PHE A 27 -80.33 -15.39 -9.58
CA PHE A 27 -80.39 -14.07 -10.22
C PHE A 27 -79.04 -13.69 -10.86
N LEU A 28 -79.08 -13.31 -12.14
CA LEU A 28 -77.96 -12.69 -12.85
C LEU A 28 -77.59 -11.37 -12.17
N GLU A 29 -76.36 -11.30 -11.65
CA GLU A 29 -75.86 -10.14 -10.92
C GLU A 29 -75.88 -8.87 -11.79
N LYS A 30 -76.46 -7.79 -11.27
CA LYS A 30 -76.48 -6.51 -11.97
C LYS A 30 -75.09 -5.90 -11.96
N LYS A 31 -74.74 -5.11 -12.97
CA LYS A 31 -73.44 -4.43 -13.05
C LYS A 31 -73.15 -3.56 -11.81
N LYS A 32 -74.19 -2.99 -11.19
CA LYS A 32 -74.09 -2.22 -9.94
C LYS A 32 -73.61 -3.11 -8.79
N ASP A 33 -74.20 -4.29 -8.65
CA ASP A 33 -73.87 -5.25 -7.59
C ASP A 33 -72.46 -5.83 -7.81
N TYR A 34 -72.10 -6.13 -9.06
CA TYR A 34 -70.75 -6.55 -9.40
C TYR A 34 -69.70 -5.51 -9.01
N ARG A 35 -69.96 -4.21 -9.26
CA ARG A 35 -69.03 -3.14 -8.87
C ARG A 35 -68.90 -3.02 -7.35
N LEU A 36 -69.99 -3.18 -6.59
CA LEU A 36 -69.96 -3.17 -5.14
C LEU A 36 -69.18 -4.38 -4.60
N ARG A 37 -69.40 -5.56 -5.16
CA ARG A 37 -68.70 -6.79 -4.79
C ARG A 37 -67.21 -6.72 -5.14
N ALA A 38 -66.87 -6.18 -6.32
CA ALA A 38 -65.48 -5.96 -6.72
C ALA A 38 -64.79 -4.94 -5.80
N ALA A 39 -65.45 -3.84 -5.44
CA ALA A 39 -64.91 -2.88 -4.50
C ALA A 39 -64.68 -3.50 -3.11
N ASP A 40 -65.62 -4.29 -2.61
CA ASP A 40 -65.48 -5.01 -1.33
C ASP A 40 -64.36 -6.05 -1.38
N TYR A 41 -64.24 -6.81 -2.49
CA TYR A 41 -63.15 -7.76 -2.71
C TYR A 41 -61.78 -7.06 -2.70
N HIS A 42 -61.64 -5.93 -3.40
CA HIS A 42 -60.40 -5.15 -3.43
C HIS A 42 -60.08 -4.56 -2.05
N LYS A 43 -61.10 -4.11 -1.30
CA LYS A 43 -60.95 -3.62 0.07
C LYS A 43 -60.44 -4.72 1.00
N LYS A 44 -61.05 -5.92 0.94
CA LYS A 44 -60.62 -7.10 1.71
C LYS A 44 -59.22 -7.55 1.35
N GLN A 45 -58.87 -7.56 0.05
CA GLN A 45 -57.52 -7.87 -0.40
C GLN A 45 -56.49 -6.86 0.13
N ALA A 46 -56.79 -5.57 0.08
CA ALA A 46 -55.91 -4.54 0.64
C ALA A 46 -55.73 -4.71 2.16
N GLN A 47 -56.83 -4.96 2.88
CA GLN A 47 -56.80 -5.22 4.32
C GLN A 47 -55.94 -6.44 4.67
N LEU A 48 -56.10 -7.55 3.93
CA LEU A 48 -55.30 -8.77 4.10
C LEU A 48 -53.82 -8.53 3.79
N LYS A 49 -53.50 -7.73 2.78
CA LYS A 49 -52.12 -7.37 2.46
C LYS A 49 -51.48 -6.57 3.60
N ILE A 50 -52.21 -5.62 4.18
CA ILE A 50 -51.76 -4.85 5.37
C ILE A 50 -51.57 -5.78 6.57
N LEU A 51 -52.51 -6.70 6.84
CA LEU A 51 -52.39 -7.64 7.96
C LEU A 51 -51.21 -8.60 7.77
N LYS A 52 -50.98 -9.13 6.57
CA LYS A 52 -49.80 -9.94 6.26
C LYS A 52 -48.51 -9.16 6.42
N GLN A 53 -48.49 -7.89 6.03
CA GLN A 53 -47.32 -7.02 6.21
C GLN A 53 -47.08 -6.72 7.69
N LYS A 54 -48.13 -6.46 8.47
CA LYS A 54 -48.05 -6.30 9.93
C LYS A 54 -47.58 -7.57 10.62
N ALA A 55 -48.06 -8.75 10.21
CA ALA A 55 -47.62 -10.03 10.75
C ALA A 55 -46.16 -10.33 10.39
N LYS A 56 -45.74 -10.02 9.15
CA LYS A 56 -44.34 -10.19 8.71
C LYS A 56 -43.37 -9.23 9.41
N LEU A 57 -43.85 -8.03 9.76
CA LEU A 57 -43.09 -7.02 10.51
C LEU A 57 -43.31 -7.14 12.02
N ARG A 58 -44.11 -8.10 12.47
CA ARG A 58 -44.30 -8.35 13.90
C ARG A 58 -43.01 -8.98 14.41
N ASN A 59 -42.40 -8.33 15.38
CA ASN A 59 -41.26 -8.86 16.10
C ASN A 59 -41.79 -9.91 17.10
N ASP A 60 -41.33 -11.16 17.00
CA ASP A 60 -41.79 -12.23 17.89
C ASP A 60 -41.35 -12.00 19.35
N ASP A 61 -40.37 -11.12 19.57
CA ASP A 61 -39.84 -10.72 20.88
C ASP A 61 -40.43 -9.38 21.40
N GLU A 62 -41.65 -8.99 21.01
CA GLU A 62 -42.40 -7.94 21.72
C GLU A 62 -42.96 -8.49 23.05
N TYR A 63 -42.05 -8.89 23.93
CA TYR A 63 -42.30 -9.07 25.35
C TYR A 63 -42.80 -7.73 25.90
N TYR A 64 -43.97 -7.71 26.52
CA TYR A 64 -44.51 -6.51 27.17
C TYR A 64 -43.66 -6.19 28.41
N HIS A 65 -42.49 -5.58 28.21
CA HIS A 65 -41.50 -5.28 29.25
C HIS A 65 -42.05 -4.37 30.37
N SER A 66 -43.24 -3.80 30.20
CA SER A 66 -43.91 -3.03 31.24
C SER A 66 -44.34 -3.88 32.45
N MET A 67 -44.45 -5.21 32.31
CA MET A 67 -44.70 -6.12 33.43
C MET A 67 -43.42 -6.55 34.17
N THR A 68 -42.27 -6.68 33.49
CA THR A 68 -40.99 -7.04 34.16
C THR A 68 -40.25 -5.86 34.79
N ARG A 69 -40.51 -4.63 34.35
CA ARG A 69 -39.86 -3.40 34.86
C ARG A 69 -40.49 -2.79 36.12
N LYS A 70 -41.59 -3.37 36.60
CA LYS A 70 -42.29 -2.90 37.81
C LYS A 70 -42.09 -3.92 38.92
N LYS A 71 -41.33 -3.55 39.94
CA LYS A 71 -41.20 -4.33 41.18
C LYS A 71 -41.84 -3.57 42.33
N THR A 72 -42.43 -4.31 43.25
CA THR A 72 -42.98 -3.79 44.50
C THR A 72 -41.96 -4.05 45.60
N ASP A 73 -41.54 -3.01 46.30
CA ASP A 73 -40.64 -3.17 47.46
C ASP A 73 -41.38 -3.77 48.66
N LYS A 74 -40.67 -4.17 49.71
CA LYS A 74 -41.21 -4.81 50.94
C LYS A 74 -42.31 -3.99 51.63
N ASP A 75 -42.38 -2.68 51.36
CA ASP A 75 -43.38 -1.75 51.90
C ASP A 75 -44.54 -1.45 50.92
N GLY A 76 -44.68 -2.19 49.82
CA GLY A 76 -45.84 -2.09 48.92
C GLY A 76 -45.77 -0.99 47.86
N VAL A 77 -44.64 -0.29 47.72
CA VAL A 77 -44.48 0.82 46.75
C VAL A 77 -43.96 0.30 45.41
N LEU A 78 -44.63 0.70 44.31
CA LEU A 78 -44.26 0.35 42.94
C LEU A 78 -43.06 1.19 42.45
N ILE A 79 -41.92 0.55 42.25
CA ILE A 79 -40.71 1.15 41.69
C ILE A 79 -40.66 0.79 40.20
N ALA A 80 -40.63 1.81 39.34
CA ALA A 80 -40.43 1.67 37.90
C ALA A 80 -39.00 2.08 37.54
N GLU A 81 -38.23 1.14 36.96
CA GLU A 81 -36.90 1.46 36.43
C GLU A 81 -37.03 2.45 35.26
N ARG A 82 -36.42 3.64 35.38
CA ARG A 82 -36.31 4.60 34.28
C ARG A 82 -35.39 3.99 33.22
N GLY A 83 -35.99 3.43 32.17
CA GLY A 83 -35.33 2.61 31.14
C GLY A 83 -34.35 3.33 30.22
N ASN A 84 -33.27 3.88 30.77
CA ASN A 84 -32.06 4.16 30.02
C ASN A 84 -31.05 3.06 30.34
N GLU A 85 -31.18 1.92 29.67
CA GLU A 85 -30.04 1.00 29.57
C GLU A 85 -28.93 1.73 28.83
N VAL A 86 -27.76 1.81 29.45
CA VAL A 86 -26.58 2.42 28.84
C VAL A 86 -26.14 1.47 27.73
N LEU A 87 -26.40 1.86 26.48
CA LEU A 87 -25.95 1.14 25.29
C LEU A 87 -24.46 0.86 25.41
N SER A 88 -24.04 -0.35 24.99
CA SER A 88 -22.63 -0.69 24.97
C SER A 88 -21.87 0.24 24.01
N ASN A 89 -20.59 0.49 24.30
CA ASN A 89 -19.76 1.36 23.45
C ASN A 89 -19.73 0.90 21.99
N ASP A 90 -19.82 -0.41 21.74
CA ASP A 90 -19.81 -0.99 20.41
C ASP A 90 -21.14 -0.75 19.66
N GLU A 91 -22.29 -0.81 20.35
CA GLU A 91 -23.61 -0.45 19.79
C GLU A 91 -23.70 1.04 19.46
N VAL A 92 -23.20 1.91 20.34
CA VAL A 92 -23.15 3.37 20.10
C VAL A 92 -22.23 3.68 18.91
N LEU A 93 -21.11 2.96 18.76
CA LEU A 93 -20.20 3.12 17.63
C LEU A 93 -20.83 2.69 16.30
N LEU A 94 -21.63 1.62 16.31
CA LEU A 94 -22.38 1.15 15.15
C LEU A 94 -23.41 2.19 14.70
N LEU A 95 -24.21 2.71 15.64
CA LEU A 95 -25.22 3.75 15.37
C LEU A 95 -24.59 5.01 14.78
N LYS A 96 -23.50 5.53 15.38
CA LYS A 96 -22.80 6.70 14.83
C LYS A 96 -22.17 6.44 13.46
N THR A 97 -21.84 5.19 13.14
CA THR A 97 -21.36 4.82 11.81
C THR A 97 -22.47 4.89 10.77
N GLN A 98 -23.68 4.44 11.13
CA GLN A 98 -24.86 4.57 10.27
C GLN A 98 -25.23 6.05 10.06
N ASP A 99 -25.22 6.85 11.12
CA ASP A 99 -25.50 8.30 11.06
C ASP A 99 -24.48 9.04 10.16
N ALA A 100 -23.18 8.72 10.29
CA ALA A 100 -22.14 9.31 9.45
C ALA A 100 -22.35 8.98 7.95
N ASN A 101 -22.73 7.74 7.64
CA ASN A 101 -23.04 7.32 6.28
C ASN A 101 -24.29 8.03 5.74
N TYR A 102 -25.34 8.16 6.56
CA TYR A 102 -26.55 8.89 6.20
C TYR A 102 -26.28 10.38 5.94
N LEU A 103 -25.49 11.04 6.78
CA LEU A 103 -25.07 12.43 6.59
C LEU A 103 -24.24 12.59 5.31
N THR A 104 -23.34 11.65 5.02
CA THR A 104 -22.54 11.65 3.78
C THR A 104 -23.43 11.55 2.55
N MET A 105 -24.38 10.61 2.54
CA MET A 105 -25.34 10.45 1.44
C MET A 105 -26.22 11.70 1.28
N THR A 106 -26.72 12.26 2.39
CA THR A 106 -27.58 13.46 2.37
C THR A 106 -26.83 14.68 1.85
N ARG A 107 -25.57 14.86 2.26
CA ARG A 107 -24.71 15.94 1.79
C ARG A 107 -24.40 15.80 0.30
N GLN A 108 -24.10 14.59 -0.19
CA GLN A 108 -23.92 14.35 -1.63
C GLN A 108 -25.20 14.65 -2.42
N SER A 109 -26.37 14.29 -1.89
CA SER A 109 -27.66 14.62 -2.50
C SER A 109 -27.89 16.13 -2.57
N GLU A 110 -27.60 16.88 -1.50
CA GLU A 110 -27.72 18.34 -1.50
C GLU A 110 -26.70 19.02 -2.42
N ALA A 111 -25.45 18.56 -2.45
CA ALA A 111 -24.43 19.08 -3.36
C ALA A 111 -24.84 18.95 -4.83
N ARG A 112 -25.40 17.80 -5.23
CA ARG A 112 -25.96 17.61 -6.58
C ARG A 112 -27.13 18.55 -6.88
N LYS A 113 -27.98 18.87 -5.89
CA LYS A 113 -29.09 19.82 -6.06
C LYS A 113 -28.56 21.26 -6.21
N ILE A 114 -27.55 21.64 -5.43
CA ILE A 114 -26.87 22.94 -5.56
C ILE A 114 -26.26 23.08 -6.95
N GLU A 115 -25.51 22.08 -7.41
CA GLU A 115 -24.89 22.08 -8.74
C GLU A 115 -25.93 22.21 -9.86
N LYS A 116 -27.06 21.49 -9.75
CA LYS A 116 -28.17 21.59 -10.70
C LYS A 116 -28.78 22.99 -10.73
N GLU A 117 -29.00 23.60 -9.57
CA GLU A 117 -29.56 24.96 -9.50
C GLU A 117 -28.58 26.02 -9.99
N MET A 118 -27.27 25.86 -9.75
CA MET A 118 -26.23 26.72 -10.32
C MET A 118 -26.22 26.65 -11.86
N LYS A 119 -26.26 25.44 -12.44
CA LYS A 119 -26.35 25.25 -13.90
C LYS A 119 -27.63 25.86 -14.49
N ASN A 120 -28.75 25.73 -13.79
CA ASN A 120 -30.01 26.37 -14.18
C ASN A 120 -29.93 27.91 -14.12
N LEU A 121 -29.06 28.46 -13.27
CA LEU A 121 -28.83 29.90 -13.17
C LEU A 121 -27.97 30.40 -14.34
N ASP A 122 -26.94 29.65 -14.72
CA ASP A 122 -26.10 29.94 -15.88
C ASP A 122 -26.83 29.80 -17.22
N SER A 123 -27.92 29.03 -17.28
CA SER A 123 -28.81 28.94 -18.45
C SER A 123 -29.51 30.26 -18.79
N PHE A 124 -29.43 31.29 -17.93
CA PHE A 124 -29.93 32.65 -18.20
C PHE A 124 -28.85 33.59 -18.78
N LYS A 125 -27.63 33.11 -19.06
CA LYS A 125 -26.62 33.86 -19.82
C LYS A 125 -26.79 33.52 -21.31
N GLY A 126 -27.18 34.50 -22.13
CA GLY A 126 -27.32 34.30 -23.58
C GLY A 126 -25.97 34.06 -24.25
N ALA A 127 -25.78 32.88 -24.86
CA ALA A 127 -24.56 32.54 -25.62
C ALA A 127 -24.64 33.07 -27.06
N GLY A 128 -23.68 33.90 -27.46
CA GLY A 128 -23.59 34.47 -28.82
C GLY A 128 -23.03 35.89 -28.86
N SER A 129 -22.33 36.21 -29.94
CA SER A 129 -21.67 37.50 -30.22
C SER A 129 -22.59 38.44 -31.02
N HIS A 130 -22.46 39.75 -30.80
CA HIS A 130 -23.12 40.77 -31.64
C HIS A 130 -22.07 41.36 -32.58
N THR A 131 -22.14 40.99 -33.86
CA THR A 131 -21.25 41.48 -34.92
C THR A 131 -21.82 42.76 -35.53
N VAL A 132 -21.01 43.83 -35.59
CA VAL A 132 -21.35 45.08 -36.26
C VAL A 132 -20.59 45.14 -37.57
N PHE A 133 -21.29 45.39 -38.67
CA PHE A 133 -20.68 45.59 -39.99
C PHE A 133 -20.48 47.08 -40.24
N VAL A 134 -19.34 47.42 -40.84
CA VAL A 134 -18.93 48.79 -41.16
C VAL A 134 -18.55 48.81 -42.63
N ASP A 135 -18.92 49.87 -43.36
CA ASP A 135 -18.91 49.89 -44.83
C ASP A 135 -17.52 50.24 -45.43
N SER A 136 -16.56 50.75 -44.64
CA SER A 136 -15.19 51.06 -45.09
C SER A 136 -14.13 50.83 -44.02
N GLU A 137 -12.88 50.56 -44.42
CA GLU A 137 -11.75 50.36 -43.50
C GLU A 137 -11.46 51.61 -42.65
N GLU A 138 -11.64 52.81 -43.22
CA GLU A 138 -11.47 54.09 -42.48
C GLU A 138 -12.49 54.25 -41.34
N GLN A 139 -13.71 53.73 -41.52
CA GLN A 139 -14.74 53.74 -40.47
C GLN A 139 -14.50 52.65 -39.42
N LEU A 140 -13.80 51.56 -39.77
CA LEU A 140 -13.41 50.52 -38.80
C LEU A 140 -12.37 51.05 -37.81
N GLU A 141 -11.39 51.83 -38.29
CA GLU A 141 -10.34 52.42 -37.44
C GLU A 141 -10.87 53.49 -36.48
N GLN A 142 -11.96 54.18 -36.83
CA GLN A 142 -12.59 55.22 -36.00
C GLN A 142 -13.80 54.71 -35.19
N PHE A 143 -14.11 53.41 -35.23
CA PHE A 143 -15.29 52.86 -34.59
C PHE A 143 -15.17 52.84 -33.06
N ASP A 144 -15.96 53.66 -32.36
CA ASP A 144 -16.09 53.65 -30.90
C ASP A 144 -17.38 52.91 -30.47
N PRO A 145 -17.27 51.72 -29.83
CA PRO A 145 -18.43 50.96 -29.35
C PRO A 145 -19.29 51.72 -28.33
N VAL A 146 -18.71 52.62 -27.53
CA VAL A 146 -19.41 53.40 -26.50
C VAL A 146 -20.40 54.37 -27.16
N GLN A 147 -19.96 55.03 -28.23
CA GLN A 147 -20.76 55.98 -29.00
C GLN A 147 -21.79 55.27 -29.88
N TYR A 148 -21.39 54.21 -30.59
CA TYR A 148 -22.29 53.47 -31.48
C TYR A 148 -23.50 52.89 -30.75
N PHE A 149 -23.30 52.38 -29.53
CA PHE A 149 -24.38 51.82 -28.74
C PHE A 149 -25.05 52.80 -27.78
N ASP A 150 -24.55 54.04 -27.68
CA ASP A 150 -25.01 55.10 -26.78
C ASP A 150 -25.13 54.63 -25.32
N THR A 151 -24.10 53.94 -24.81
CA THR A 151 -24.13 53.26 -23.50
C THR A 151 -22.87 53.56 -22.69
N ASP A 152 -22.92 53.36 -21.38
CA ASP A 152 -21.73 53.52 -20.53
C ASP A 152 -20.70 52.39 -20.76
N ALA A 153 -19.41 52.70 -20.63
CA ALA A 153 -18.32 51.74 -20.87
C ALA A 153 -18.43 50.48 -20.00
N SER A 154 -18.97 50.60 -18.77
CA SER A 154 -19.17 49.47 -17.85
C SER A 154 -20.25 48.47 -18.32
N LEU A 155 -21.13 48.87 -19.23
CA LEU A 155 -22.26 48.07 -19.72
C LEU A 155 -22.01 47.44 -21.09
N LEU A 156 -20.89 47.75 -21.75
CA LEU A 156 -20.52 47.18 -23.06
C LEU A 156 -20.43 45.64 -23.03
N GLY A 157 -20.02 45.05 -21.92
CA GLY A 157 -19.96 43.59 -21.74
C GLY A 157 -21.31 42.90 -21.56
N LYS A 158 -22.42 43.66 -21.43
CA LYS A 158 -23.78 43.10 -21.29
C LYS A 158 -24.45 42.98 -22.66
N ARG A 159 -24.79 41.76 -23.05
CA ARG A 159 -25.47 41.47 -24.33
C ARG A 159 -26.95 41.88 -24.34
N GLU A 160 -27.66 41.57 -23.26
CA GLU A 160 -29.07 41.92 -23.10
C GLU A 160 -29.19 43.10 -22.15
N ASN A 161 -30.21 43.93 -22.39
CA ASN A 161 -30.62 44.96 -21.43
C ASN A 161 -29.54 46.03 -21.18
N ARG A 162 -28.76 46.34 -22.22
CA ARG A 162 -27.77 47.41 -22.24
C ARG A 162 -28.50 48.76 -22.35
N LEU A 163 -28.59 49.48 -21.23
CA LEU A 163 -29.33 50.73 -21.10
C LEU A 163 -28.61 51.87 -21.82
N ARG A 164 -29.34 52.64 -22.63
CA ARG A 164 -28.80 53.85 -23.26
C ARG A 164 -28.54 54.94 -22.22
N LYS A 165 -27.63 55.88 -22.50
CA LYS A 165 -27.31 57.00 -21.60
C LYS A 165 -28.56 57.80 -21.19
N SER A 166 -29.51 57.97 -22.09
CA SER A 166 -30.83 58.61 -21.83
C SER A 166 -31.74 57.83 -20.88
N GLN A 167 -31.58 56.50 -20.78
CA GLN A 167 -32.34 55.66 -19.86
C GLN A 167 -31.69 55.57 -18.48
N LEU A 168 -30.37 55.76 -18.41
CA LEU A 168 -29.61 55.84 -17.16
C LEU A 168 -29.89 57.16 -16.40
N SER A 169 -30.05 58.27 -17.12
CA SER A 169 -30.39 59.56 -16.50
C SER A 169 -31.79 59.56 -15.87
N GLY A 170 -32.77 58.85 -16.44
CA GLY A 170 -34.11 58.72 -15.87
C GLY A 170 -34.22 57.83 -14.62
N LEU A 171 -33.16 57.09 -14.27
CA LEU A 171 -33.08 56.26 -13.06
C LEU A 171 -32.44 56.99 -11.87
N ALA A 172 -31.74 58.10 -12.11
CA ALA A 172 -31.07 58.88 -11.07
C ALA A 172 -32.04 59.81 -10.30
N ASP A 173 -33.11 60.28 -10.96
CA ASP A 173 -34.15 61.12 -10.35
C ASP A 173 -35.38 60.27 -9.99
N GLY A 174 -35.35 59.59 -8.83
CA GLY A 174 -36.50 58.78 -8.43
C GLY A 174 -36.37 57.98 -7.14
N VAL A 175 -35.96 58.61 -6.04
CA VAL A 175 -36.30 58.10 -4.70
C VAL A 175 -37.78 58.44 -4.45
N SER A 176 -38.66 57.45 -4.49
CA SER A 176 -39.98 57.56 -3.86
C SER A 176 -40.37 56.25 -3.19
N ASP A 177 -40.58 56.33 -1.88
CA ASP A 177 -41.25 55.32 -1.07
C ASP A 177 -42.73 55.25 -1.47
N GLY A 178 -43.16 54.10 -1.99
CA GLY A 178 -44.58 53.80 -2.25
C GLY A 178 -44.78 52.79 -3.39
N PRO A 179 -45.74 51.85 -3.29
CA PRO A 179 -45.95 50.82 -4.31
C PRO A 179 -46.68 51.39 -5.52
N VAL A 180 -45.93 51.98 -6.46
CA VAL A 180 -46.44 52.34 -7.79
C VAL A 180 -46.32 51.11 -8.67
N VAL A 181 -47.46 50.53 -9.06
CA VAL A 181 -47.53 49.54 -10.13
C VAL A 181 -47.48 50.31 -11.45
N PRO A 182 -46.40 50.24 -12.25
CA PRO A 182 -46.39 50.91 -13.54
C PRO A 182 -47.24 50.09 -14.51
N GLU A 183 -48.08 50.75 -15.31
CA GLU A 183 -48.67 50.15 -16.52
C GLU A 183 -47.52 49.79 -17.48
N LEU A 184 -47.02 48.56 -17.32
CA LEU A 184 -45.97 48.00 -18.15
C LEU A 184 -46.59 47.58 -19.49
N SER A 185 -45.97 47.99 -20.60
CA SER A 185 -46.15 47.31 -21.89
C SER A 185 -45.96 45.79 -21.70
N GLU A 186 -46.56 44.95 -22.55
CA GLU A 186 -46.51 43.47 -22.39
C GLU A 186 -45.08 42.94 -22.16
N ASP A 187 -44.07 43.58 -22.77
CA ASP A 187 -42.64 43.28 -22.60
C ASP A 187 -42.09 43.59 -21.20
N GLY A 188 -42.52 44.69 -20.58
CA GLY A 188 -42.10 45.10 -19.24
C GLY A 188 -42.64 44.16 -18.13
N TYR A 189 -43.88 43.70 -18.28
CA TYR A 189 -44.49 42.74 -17.36
C TYR A 189 -43.77 41.37 -17.41
N LEU A 190 -43.38 40.94 -18.61
CA LEU A 190 -42.66 39.69 -18.82
C LEU A 190 -41.27 39.72 -18.16
N LYS A 191 -40.59 40.86 -18.26
CA LYS A 191 -39.26 41.09 -17.67
C LYS A 191 -39.29 41.09 -16.14
N HIS A 192 -40.23 41.81 -15.52
CA HIS A 192 -40.43 41.81 -14.07
C HIS A 192 -40.78 40.41 -13.53
N LYS A 193 -41.62 39.65 -14.26
CA LYS A 193 -41.94 38.25 -13.93
C LYS A 193 -40.71 37.33 -14.01
N LEU A 194 -39.77 37.61 -14.91
CA LEU A 194 -38.54 36.85 -15.09
C LEU A 194 -37.52 37.18 -13.98
N GLU A 195 -37.41 38.44 -13.57
CA GLU A 195 -36.60 38.87 -12.42
C GLU A 195 -37.11 38.29 -11.10
N LEU A 196 -38.42 38.31 -10.85
CA LEU A 196 -39.03 37.65 -9.68
C LEU A 196 -38.74 36.14 -9.66
N LYS A 197 -38.71 35.47 -10.81
CA LYS A 197 -38.33 34.05 -10.91
C LYS A 197 -36.84 33.84 -10.62
N LYS A 198 -35.94 34.70 -11.12
CA LYS A 198 -34.50 34.66 -10.82
C LYS A 198 -34.24 34.85 -9.31
N LEU A 199 -34.90 35.83 -8.69
CA LEU A 199 -34.73 36.14 -7.27
C LEU A 199 -35.22 35.01 -6.35
N LYS A 200 -36.34 34.36 -6.68
CA LYS A 200 -36.81 33.16 -5.95
C LYS A 200 -35.82 31.99 -6.04
N LYS A 201 -35.19 31.78 -7.21
CA LYS A 201 -34.18 30.73 -7.40
C LYS A 201 -32.89 31.02 -6.62
N LEU A 202 -32.43 32.28 -6.60
CA LEU A 202 -31.26 32.69 -5.83
C LEU A 202 -31.45 32.47 -4.32
N ARG A 203 -32.61 32.87 -3.77
CA ARG A 203 -32.93 32.61 -2.35
C ARG A 203 -32.97 31.11 -2.03
N LEU A 204 -33.52 30.29 -2.94
CA LEU A 204 -33.53 28.83 -2.77
C LEU A 204 -32.11 28.26 -2.78
N LEU A 205 -31.23 28.75 -3.66
CA LEU A 205 -29.83 28.35 -3.72
C LEU A 205 -29.10 28.71 -2.43
N GLU A 206 -29.31 29.92 -1.92
CA GLU A 206 -28.76 30.39 -0.65
C GLU A 206 -29.15 29.50 0.53
N GLN A 207 -30.44 29.18 0.67
CA GLN A 207 -30.93 28.25 1.70
C GLN A 207 -30.30 26.85 1.58
N ARG A 208 -30.03 26.38 0.36
CA ARG A 208 -29.36 25.09 0.14
C ARG A 208 -27.89 25.14 0.52
N MET A 209 -27.18 26.23 0.22
CA MET A 209 -25.79 26.42 0.64
C MET A 209 -25.69 26.47 2.16
N GLU A 210 -26.59 27.20 2.85
CA GLU A 210 -26.62 27.24 4.31
C GLU A 210 -26.89 25.85 4.92
N ARG A 211 -27.79 25.08 4.30
CA ARG A 211 -28.05 23.69 4.70
C ARG A 211 -26.83 22.78 4.49
N GLU A 212 -26.10 22.93 3.39
CA GLU A 212 -24.88 22.16 3.12
C GLU A 212 -23.80 22.46 4.16
N GLU A 213 -23.65 23.72 4.55
CA GLU A 213 -22.73 24.12 5.61
C GLU A 213 -23.11 23.52 6.97
N LYS A 214 -24.41 23.53 7.32
CA LYS A 214 -24.92 22.88 8.55
C LYS A 214 -24.65 21.37 8.53
N LEU A 215 -24.94 20.70 7.41
CA LEU A 215 -24.67 19.27 7.25
C LEU A 215 -23.17 18.95 7.34
N LYS A 216 -22.31 19.81 6.80
CA LYS A 216 -20.85 19.67 6.88
C LYS A 216 -20.35 19.79 8.32
N LYS A 217 -20.88 20.73 9.10
CA LYS A 217 -20.57 20.87 10.54
C LYS A 217 -21.03 19.64 11.32
N LEU A 218 -22.25 19.15 11.07
CA LEU A 218 -22.78 17.93 11.70
C LEU A 218 -21.98 16.68 11.34
N GLN A 219 -21.57 16.54 10.08
CA GLN A 219 -20.72 15.43 9.67
C GLN A 219 -19.41 15.45 10.45
N ALA A 220 -18.74 16.61 10.54
CA ALA A 220 -17.48 16.73 11.27
C ALA A 220 -17.63 16.40 12.76
N THR A 221 -18.74 16.78 13.41
CA THR A 221 -18.98 16.45 14.82
C THR A 221 -19.25 14.96 15.04
N VAL A 222 -20.05 14.32 14.18
CA VAL A 222 -20.33 12.87 14.26
C VAL A 222 -19.06 12.06 13.98
N GLU A 223 -18.27 12.46 12.99
CA GLU A 223 -16.98 11.84 12.65
C GLU A 223 -15.99 11.94 13.81
N LEU A 224 -15.89 13.12 14.44
CA LEU A 224 -15.05 13.34 15.63
C LEU A 224 -15.52 12.48 16.81
N GLN A 225 -16.82 12.40 17.07
CA GLN A 225 -17.37 11.55 18.12
C GLN A 225 -17.12 10.06 17.86
N LYS A 226 -17.27 9.60 16.62
CA LYS A 226 -16.95 8.23 16.19
C LYS A 226 -15.47 7.92 16.43
N GLN A 227 -14.58 8.85 16.04
CA GLN A 227 -13.15 8.72 16.31
C GLN A 227 -12.90 8.63 17.82
N LEU A 228 -13.48 9.54 18.63
CA LEU A 228 -13.38 9.57 20.09
C LEU A 228 -13.76 8.26 20.79
N MET A 229 -14.64 7.46 20.21
CA MET A 229 -15.09 6.18 20.77
C MET A 229 -14.22 4.98 20.35
N LYS A 230 -13.24 5.15 19.45
CA LYS A 230 -12.29 4.08 19.09
C LYS A 230 -11.33 3.80 20.25
N LYS A 231 -11.02 2.51 20.46
CA LYS A 231 -10.04 2.02 21.45
C LYS A 231 -8.63 2.55 21.11
N GLY A 232 -7.88 3.04 22.10
CA GLY A 232 -6.49 3.52 21.97
C GLY A 232 -6.14 4.71 22.89
N GLU A 233 -4.85 4.89 23.19
CA GLU A 233 -4.35 6.05 23.96
C GLU A 233 -4.48 7.34 23.14
N LYS A 234 -5.03 8.40 23.76
CA LYS A 234 -5.32 9.67 23.08
C LYS A 234 -4.32 10.75 23.50
N LYS A 235 -3.75 11.46 22.53
CA LYS A 235 -2.99 12.70 22.75
C LYS A 235 -3.83 13.89 22.31
N LYS A 236 -4.06 14.83 23.23
CA LYS A 236 -4.69 16.13 22.92
C LYS A 236 -3.66 17.01 22.21
N VAL A 237 -3.96 17.48 21.01
CA VAL A 237 -3.12 18.37 20.21
C VAL A 237 -3.93 19.62 19.88
N GLN A 238 -3.37 20.80 20.10
CA GLN A 238 -3.98 22.05 19.65
C GLN A 238 -3.40 22.41 18.28
N THR A 239 -4.28 22.57 17.29
CA THR A 239 -3.90 23.08 15.97
C THR A 239 -3.59 24.58 16.08
N LYS A 240 -2.82 25.13 15.12
CA LYS A 240 -2.47 26.56 15.06
C LYS A 240 -3.70 27.49 15.11
N ASP A 241 -4.88 27.01 14.71
CA ASP A 241 -6.16 27.72 14.73
C ASP A 241 -6.92 27.61 16.07
N GLY A 242 -6.29 27.17 17.15
CA GLY A 242 -6.91 27.03 18.49
C GLY A 242 -7.91 25.88 18.62
N ARG A 243 -8.10 25.07 17.57
CA ARG A 243 -8.98 23.89 17.59
C ARG A 243 -8.29 22.72 18.29
N THR A 244 -8.99 22.11 19.24
CA THR A 244 -8.51 20.91 19.92
C THR A 244 -8.78 19.69 19.04
N VAL A 245 -7.72 19.01 18.61
CA VAL A 245 -7.77 17.76 17.85
C VAL A 245 -7.18 16.65 18.70
N PHE A 246 -7.86 15.51 18.78
CA PHE A 246 -7.31 14.33 19.43
C PHE A 246 -6.59 13.49 18.38
N LYS A 247 -5.30 13.23 18.58
CA LYS A 247 -4.54 12.27 17.78
C LYS A 247 -4.46 10.98 18.60
N TRP A 248 -4.92 9.87 18.04
CA TRP A 248 -4.69 8.55 18.62
C TRP A 248 -3.20 8.27 18.49
N LYS A 249 -2.56 7.80 19.56
CA LYS A 249 -1.35 7.01 19.38
C LYS A 249 -1.77 5.82 18.55
N ASN A 250 -1.10 5.59 17.41
CA ASN A 250 -1.32 4.35 16.68
C ASN A 250 -1.04 3.20 17.66
N PRO A 251 -1.84 2.11 17.66
CA PRO A 251 -1.46 0.88 18.36
C PRO A 251 -0.07 0.37 17.94
N GLU A 252 0.38 0.84 16.77
CA GLU A 252 1.71 0.62 16.21
C GLU A 252 2.83 1.37 16.95
N GLU A 253 2.55 2.58 17.45
CA GLU A 253 3.58 3.41 18.09
C GLU A 253 3.95 2.94 19.51
N SER A 254 3.15 2.08 20.14
CA SER A 254 3.43 1.57 21.48
C SER A 254 4.09 0.19 21.51
N SER A 255 4.39 -0.43 20.36
CA SER A 255 5.09 -1.73 20.32
C SER A 255 5.78 -2.14 19.01
N HIS A 256 5.84 -1.30 17.96
CA HIS A 256 6.33 -1.76 16.66
C HIS A 256 7.84 -1.58 16.49
N ARG A 257 8.55 -2.71 16.50
CA ARG A 257 9.65 -2.87 15.54
C ARG A 257 9.08 -2.54 14.15
N GLY A 258 9.73 -1.66 13.38
CA GLY A 258 9.30 -1.35 12.01
C GLY A 258 9.14 -2.63 11.18
N VAL A 259 8.23 -2.60 10.20
CA VAL A 259 7.94 -3.73 9.30
C VAL A 259 9.26 -4.27 8.74
N MET A 260 9.56 -5.55 9.01
CA MET A 260 10.78 -6.20 8.56
C MET A 260 10.59 -6.78 7.17
N LYS A 261 11.03 -6.04 6.15
CA LYS A 261 10.95 -6.41 4.73
C LYS A 261 12.26 -7.03 4.25
N LEU A 262 12.18 -8.27 3.76
CA LEU A 262 13.31 -8.99 3.16
C LEU A 262 13.04 -9.26 1.67
N VAL A 263 13.98 -8.87 0.82
CA VAL A 263 13.90 -9.04 -0.65
C VAL A 263 14.91 -10.09 -1.12
N VAL A 264 14.44 -11.08 -1.88
CA VAL A 264 15.26 -12.11 -2.54
C VAL A 264 15.35 -11.79 -4.03
N LEU A 265 16.54 -11.41 -4.52
CA LEU A 265 16.82 -11.15 -5.92
C LEU A 265 17.39 -12.41 -6.59
N GLY A 266 16.61 -13.05 -7.46
CA GLY A 266 16.90 -14.39 -8.02
C GLY A 266 16.08 -15.49 -7.34
N ALA A 267 14.82 -15.19 -6.98
CA ALA A 267 13.96 -16.06 -6.18
C ALA A 267 13.53 -17.37 -6.89
N CYS A 268 13.54 -17.42 -8.22
CA CYS A 268 13.15 -18.60 -8.98
C CYS A 268 14.31 -19.59 -9.18
N GLY A 269 15.55 -19.19 -8.88
CA GLY A 269 16.72 -20.07 -8.93
C GLY A 269 16.70 -21.17 -7.87
N GLY A 270 17.52 -22.21 -8.04
CA GLY A 270 17.55 -23.35 -7.10
C GLY A 270 17.92 -22.98 -5.66
N ILE A 271 18.80 -21.98 -5.47
CA ILE A 271 19.08 -21.40 -4.14
C ILE A 271 17.91 -20.51 -3.71
N GLY A 272 17.41 -19.66 -4.60
CA GLY A 272 16.34 -18.70 -4.34
C GLY A 272 15.06 -19.35 -3.78
N GLN A 273 14.54 -20.38 -4.44
CA GLN A 273 13.30 -21.04 -4.01
C GLN A 273 13.44 -21.66 -2.61
N THR A 274 14.53 -22.42 -2.41
CA THR A 274 14.80 -23.08 -1.12
C THR A 274 15.03 -22.06 -0.01
N LEU A 275 15.75 -20.96 -0.31
CA LEU A 275 15.98 -19.89 0.66
C LEU A 275 14.68 -19.18 1.01
N SER A 276 13.84 -18.87 0.02
CA SER A 276 12.52 -18.24 0.24
C SER A 276 11.61 -19.12 1.10
N LEU A 277 11.65 -20.44 0.93
CA LEU A 277 10.97 -21.40 1.81
C LEU A 277 11.46 -21.29 3.26
N LEU A 278 12.78 -21.33 3.48
CA LEU A 278 13.35 -21.22 4.83
C LEU A 278 12.99 -19.87 5.48
N LEU A 279 13.08 -18.77 4.73
CA LEU A 279 12.73 -17.44 5.21
C LEU A 279 11.24 -17.30 5.51
N ARG A 280 10.35 -17.92 4.72
CA ARG A 280 8.89 -17.93 4.96
C ARG A 280 8.51 -18.54 6.31
N THR A 281 9.34 -19.43 6.86
CA THR A 281 9.13 -20.01 8.20
C THR A 281 9.64 -19.11 9.34
N ASN A 282 10.39 -18.05 9.05
CA ASN A 282 10.98 -17.20 10.07
C ASN A 282 10.02 -16.09 10.54
N ALA A 283 9.49 -16.23 11.75
CA ALA A 283 8.52 -15.31 12.33
C ALA A 283 9.02 -13.86 12.50
N LEU A 284 10.32 -13.58 12.37
CA LEU A 284 10.87 -12.21 12.48
C LEU A 284 10.74 -11.40 11.19
N ILE A 285 10.34 -12.02 10.08
CA ILE A 285 10.06 -11.32 8.82
C ILE A 285 8.58 -10.93 8.83
N ASP A 286 8.23 -9.78 8.27
CA ASP A 286 6.84 -9.34 8.11
C ASP A 286 6.43 -9.37 6.62
N GLU A 287 7.34 -8.98 5.73
CA GLU A 287 7.15 -9.00 4.27
C GLU A 287 8.33 -9.71 3.60
N LEU A 288 8.05 -10.78 2.86
CA LEU A 288 9.00 -11.49 2.01
C LEU A 288 8.70 -11.13 0.55
N VAL A 289 9.66 -10.49 -0.12
CA VAL A 289 9.53 -10.08 -1.51
C VAL A 289 10.42 -10.93 -2.39
N LEU A 290 9.84 -11.47 -3.45
CA LEU A 290 10.50 -12.31 -4.44
C LEU A 290 10.66 -11.53 -5.74
N TYR A 291 11.89 -11.36 -6.19
CA TYR A 291 12.17 -10.78 -7.51
C TYR A 291 12.97 -11.76 -8.35
N ASP A 292 12.59 -11.91 -9.60
CA ASP A 292 13.34 -12.69 -10.58
C ASP A 292 12.99 -12.24 -12.00
N VAL A 293 13.87 -12.54 -12.95
CA VAL A 293 13.64 -12.30 -14.39
C VAL A 293 12.67 -13.32 -15.00
N VAL A 294 12.55 -14.49 -14.37
CA VAL A 294 11.49 -15.47 -14.64
C VAL A 294 10.37 -15.24 -13.63
N ASP A 295 9.14 -15.08 -14.08
CA ASP A 295 8.02 -14.67 -13.21
C ASP A 295 7.91 -15.49 -11.92
N PRO A 296 8.12 -14.88 -10.73
CA PRO A 296 8.03 -15.57 -9.44
C PRO A 296 6.61 -15.80 -8.95
N ALA A 297 5.56 -15.45 -9.70
CA ALA A 297 4.16 -15.61 -9.30
C ALA A 297 3.83 -17.04 -8.80
N GLY A 298 4.34 -18.07 -9.49
CA GLY A 298 4.16 -19.46 -9.09
C GLY A 298 4.80 -19.78 -7.73
N VAL A 299 6.07 -19.38 -7.55
CA VAL A 299 6.81 -19.59 -6.29
C VAL A 299 6.16 -18.82 -5.15
N ALA A 300 5.70 -17.59 -5.40
CA ALA A 300 5.04 -16.77 -4.41
C ALA A 300 3.69 -17.36 -3.99
N THR A 301 2.90 -17.86 -4.94
CA THR A 301 1.63 -18.53 -4.68
C THR A 301 1.84 -19.78 -3.84
N ASP A 302 2.83 -20.61 -4.18
CA ASP A 302 3.19 -21.80 -3.41
C ASP A 302 3.56 -21.45 -1.96
N LEU A 303 4.48 -20.49 -1.76
CA LEU A 303 4.89 -20.02 -0.43
C LEU A 303 3.75 -19.36 0.37
N SER A 304 2.75 -18.79 -0.31
CA SER A 304 1.61 -18.16 0.35
C SER A 304 0.70 -19.16 1.09
N HIS A 305 0.71 -20.43 0.69
CA HIS A 305 -0.08 -21.48 1.33
C HIS A 305 0.48 -21.93 2.69
N ILE A 306 1.72 -21.58 3.00
CA ILE A 306 2.33 -21.87 4.31
C ILE A 306 1.64 -21.01 5.37
N PRO A 307 1.10 -21.59 6.46
CA PRO A 307 0.25 -20.90 7.43
C PRO A 307 1.08 -20.03 8.41
N THR A 308 1.75 -19.02 7.89
CA THR A 308 2.56 -18.08 8.68
C THR A 308 2.19 -16.63 8.37
N ARG A 309 2.43 -15.72 9.33
CA ARG A 309 1.89 -14.34 9.33
C ARG A 309 2.45 -13.42 8.23
N GLN A 310 3.60 -13.76 7.66
CA GLN A 310 4.33 -12.91 6.72
C GLN A 310 3.55 -12.75 5.41
N GLN A 311 3.62 -11.57 4.81
CA GLN A 311 3.10 -11.34 3.47
C GLN A 311 4.15 -11.77 2.45
N VAL A 312 3.72 -12.46 1.39
CA VAL A 312 4.58 -12.78 0.25
C VAL A 312 4.16 -11.91 -0.92
N ARG A 313 5.11 -11.18 -1.51
CA ARG A 313 4.90 -10.42 -2.75
C ARG A 313 5.92 -10.85 -3.79
N HIS A 314 5.58 -10.66 -5.05
CA HIS A 314 6.45 -10.99 -6.15
C HIS A 314 6.49 -9.87 -7.18
N PHE A 315 7.64 -9.76 -7.85
CA PHE A 315 7.87 -8.78 -8.89
C PHE A 315 8.68 -9.44 -10.01
N CYS A 316 8.28 -9.19 -11.24
CA CYS A 316 8.95 -9.65 -12.46
C CYS A 316 9.09 -8.43 -13.37
N PRO A 317 10.26 -8.19 -13.99
CA PRO A 317 10.40 -7.07 -14.92
C PRO A 317 9.47 -7.23 -16.14
N LEU A 318 8.93 -6.13 -16.64
CA LEU A 318 8.08 -6.14 -17.85
C LEU A 318 8.89 -6.37 -19.13
N SER A 319 10.18 -6.03 -19.10
CA SER A 319 11.15 -6.28 -20.15
C SER A 319 12.57 -6.40 -19.57
N LYS A 320 13.52 -6.95 -20.33
CA LYS A 320 14.92 -7.16 -19.84
C LYS A 320 15.63 -5.87 -19.40
N THR A 321 15.18 -4.71 -19.88
CA THR A 321 15.77 -3.39 -19.59
C THR A 321 14.93 -2.57 -18.61
N ASP A 322 13.80 -3.11 -18.13
CA ASP A 322 12.90 -2.40 -17.23
C ASP A 322 13.23 -2.67 -15.76
N ASP A 323 13.74 -1.63 -15.08
CA ASP A 323 14.05 -1.68 -13.65
C ASP A 323 12.85 -1.28 -12.76
N SER A 324 11.69 -0.91 -13.31
CA SER A 324 10.56 -0.37 -12.54
C SER A 324 10.10 -1.33 -11.43
N GLN A 325 9.94 -2.60 -11.78
CA GLN A 325 9.51 -3.66 -10.87
C GLN A 325 10.58 -3.99 -9.82
N LEU A 326 11.87 -3.91 -10.20
CA LEU A 326 12.98 -4.04 -9.26
C LEU A 326 13.00 -2.90 -8.23
N ARG A 327 12.78 -1.66 -8.69
CA ARG A 327 12.66 -0.49 -7.78
C ARG A 327 11.51 -0.68 -6.80
N THR A 328 10.34 -1.10 -7.27
CA THR A 328 9.19 -1.37 -6.39
C THR A 328 9.47 -2.51 -5.41
N ALA A 329 10.14 -3.58 -5.85
CA ALA A 329 10.54 -4.68 -4.97
C ALA A 329 11.42 -4.19 -3.81
N LEU A 330 12.39 -3.32 -4.10
CA LEU A 330 13.40 -2.82 -3.17
C LEU A 330 12.93 -1.69 -2.23
N GLN A 331 11.84 -0.98 -2.58
CA GLN A 331 11.34 0.13 -1.76
C GLN A 331 11.05 -0.30 -0.32
N GLY A 332 11.70 0.35 0.65
CA GLY A 332 11.52 0.05 2.08
C GLY A 332 12.09 -1.30 2.52
N ALA A 333 12.98 -1.92 1.73
CA ALA A 333 13.67 -3.15 2.14
C ALA A 333 14.59 -2.89 3.35
N ASN A 334 14.62 -3.82 4.30
CA ASN A 334 15.59 -3.83 5.39
C ASN A 334 16.76 -4.77 5.09
N ILE A 335 16.49 -5.88 4.39
CA ILE A 335 17.48 -6.88 4.02
C ILE A 335 17.26 -7.27 2.56
N VAL A 336 18.33 -7.27 1.77
CA VAL A 336 18.34 -7.66 0.37
C VAL A 336 19.36 -8.78 0.20
N VAL A 337 18.92 -9.92 -0.30
CA VAL A 337 19.80 -11.06 -0.59
C VAL A 337 19.84 -11.33 -2.10
N ILE A 338 21.03 -11.56 -2.64
CA ILE A 338 21.27 -11.79 -4.05
C ILE A 338 21.83 -13.19 -4.28
N PRO A 339 20.95 -14.22 -4.42
CA PRO A 339 21.30 -15.50 -5.04
C PRO A 339 21.33 -15.46 -6.57
N ALA A 340 20.86 -14.38 -7.20
CA ALA A 340 20.80 -14.26 -8.66
C ALA A 340 22.15 -14.52 -9.33
N GLY A 341 22.14 -15.37 -10.34
CA GLY A 341 23.32 -15.75 -11.10
C GLY A 341 23.05 -17.00 -11.92
N ILE A 342 23.87 -17.22 -12.92
CA ILE A 342 23.78 -18.40 -13.76
C ILE A 342 24.70 -19.48 -13.17
N PRO A 343 24.23 -20.74 -12.98
CA PRO A 343 25.12 -21.83 -12.63
C PRO A 343 26.04 -22.16 -13.80
N ARG A 344 27.23 -22.67 -13.52
CA ARG A 344 28.15 -23.12 -14.57
C ARG A 344 27.47 -24.17 -15.46
N LYS A 345 27.42 -23.90 -16.77
CA LYS A 345 26.95 -24.86 -17.79
C LYS A 345 28.13 -25.58 -18.45
N PRO A 346 27.97 -26.82 -18.93
CA PRO A 346 28.97 -27.48 -19.77
C PRO A 346 29.36 -26.58 -20.96
N GLY A 347 30.66 -26.44 -21.23
CA GLY A 347 31.19 -25.62 -22.32
C GLY A 347 31.41 -24.13 -22.01
N MET A 348 30.98 -23.63 -20.84
CA MET A 348 31.21 -22.23 -20.44
C MET A 348 32.57 -22.05 -19.75
N SER A 349 33.34 -21.04 -20.16
CA SER A 349 34.62 -20.71 -19.50
C SER A 349 34.40 -20.08 -18.11
N ARG A 350 35.44 -20.08 -17.27
CA ARG A 350 35.38 -19.43 -15.95
C ARG A 350 35.20 -17.91 -16.08
N ASP A 351 35.75 -17.31 -17.13
CA ASP A 351 35.67 -15.88 -17.37
C ASP A 351 34.31 -15.45 -17.92
N ASP A 352 33.68 -16.26 -18.78
CA ASP A 352 32.31 -16.00 -19.25
C ASP A 352 31.32 -16.00 -18.07
N LEU A 353 31.45 -17.00 -17.19
CA LEU A 353 30.62 -17.11 -16.00
C LEU A 353 30.81 -15.89 -15.07
N PHE A 354 32.07 -15.45 -14.92
CA PHE A 354 32.39 -14.25 -14.15
C PHE A 354 31.71 -13.02 -14.77
N ASN A 355 31.87 -12.77 -16.07
CA ASN A 355 31.34 -11.58 -16.73
C ASN A 355 29.80 -11.51 -16.64
N ILE A 356 29.11 -12.64 -16.85
CA ILE A 356 27.65 -12.68 -16.75
C ILE A 356 27.19 -12.36 -15.32
N ASN A 357 27.75 -13.04 -14.32
CA ASN A 357 27.34 -12.82 -12.93
C ASN A 357 27.77 -11.44 -12.42
N ALA A 358 28.90 -10.90 -12.91
CA ALA A 358 29.35 -9.55 -12.64
C ALA A 358 28.35 -8.50 -13.14
N SER A 359 27.88 -8.62 -14.40
CA SER A 359 26.85 -7.73 -14.95
C SER A 359 25.54 -7.82 -14.16
N ILE A 360 25.10 -9.03 -13.81
CA ILE A 360 23.86 -9.23 -13.02
C ILE A 360 23.98 -8.53 -11.66
N VAL A 361 25.06 -8.78 -10.92
CA VAL A 361 25.27 -8.18 -9.60
C VAL A 361 25.38 -6.66 -9.71
N GLN A 362 26.13 -6.14 -10.68
CA GLN A 362 26.27 -4.70 -10.89
C GLN A 362 24.92 -4.02 -11.15
N GLN A 363 24.08 -4.59 -12.03
CA GLN A 363 22.75 -4.04 -12.33
C GLN A 363 21.85 -4.03 -11.09
N LEU A 364 21.77 -5.15 -10.37
CA LEU A 364 20.93 -5.26 -9.17
C LEU A 364 21.40 -4.31 -8.07
N VAL A 365 22.72 -4.21 -7.86
CA VAL A 365 23.31 -3.33 -6.85
C VAL A 365 23.18 -1.86 -7.21
N ARG A 366 23.23 -1.50 -8.51
CA ARG A 366 22.96 -0.14 -8.96
C ARG A 366 21.57 0.33 -8.52
N VAL A 367 20.54 -0.48 -8.77
CA VAL A 367 19.16 -0.12 -8.38
C VAL A 367 18.98 -0.16 -6.87
N TYR A 368 19.61 -1.10 -6.17
CA TYR A 368 19.67 -1.14 -4.71
C TYR A 368 20.22 0.16 -4.12
N GLY A 369 21.37 0.66 -4.62
CA GLY A 369 22.01 1.87 -4.12
C GLY A 369 21.18 3.13 -4.35
N GLU A 370 20.32 3.14 -5.37
CA GLU A 370 19.40 4.23 -5.67
C GLU A 370 18.11 4.21 -4.82
N VAL A 371 17.67 3.03 -4.34
CA VAL A 371 16.34 2.85 -3.73
C VAL A 371 16.39 2.57 -2.23
N CYS A 372 17.32 1.73 -1.78
CA CYS A 372 17.39 1.27 -0.40
C CYS A 372 18.85 1.10 0.10
N PRO A 373 19.70 2.14 0.03
CA PRO A 373 21.12 2.02 0.39
C PRO A 373 21.35 1.64 1.87
N GLU A 374 20.38 1.93 2.73
CA GLU A 374 20.43 1.65 4.18
C GLU A 374 20.15 0.20 4.57
N ALA A 375 19.71 -0.64 3.62
CA ALA A 375 19.41 -2.04 3.89
C ALA A 375 20.70 -2.86 4.13
N PHE A 376 20.55 -4.07 4.65
CA PHE A 376 21.62 -5.06 4.68
C PHE A 376 21.69 -5.75 3.31
N LEU A 377 22.86 -5.79 2.68
CA LEU A 377 23.09 -6.41 1.39
C LEU A 377 23.89 -7.70 1.53
N ALA A 378 23.26 -8.85 1.27
CA ALA A 378 23.85 -10.18 1.34
C ALA A 378 24.04 -10.79 -0.06
N ILE A 379 25.27 -10.98 -0.48
CA ILE A 379 25.62 -11.46 -1.83
C ILE A 379 26.01 -12.94 -1.75
N ILE A 380 25.29 -13.77 -2.50
CA ILE A 380 25.57 -15.21 -2.67
C ILE A 380 26.13 -15.48 -4.07
N SER A 381 25.84 -14.60 -5.04
CA SER A 381 26.26 -14.72 -6.45
C SER A 381 27.76 -14.97 -6.57
N ASN A 382 28.10 -16.08 -7.22
CA ASN A 382 29.49 -16.48 -7.43
C ASN A 382 30.10 -15.79 -8.66
N PRO A 383 31.41 -15.48 -8.65
CA PRO A 383 32.37 -15.73 -7.57
C PRO A 383 32.33 -14.63 -6.48
N VAL A 384 32.05 -15.00 -5.23
CA VAL A 384 31.88 -14.05 -4.09
C VAL A 384 33.10 -13.14 -3.90
N ASN A 385 34.31 -13.67 -4.09
CA ASN A 385 35.57 -12.93 -3.98
C ASN A 385 35.68 -11.73 -4.94
N SER A 386 34.88 -11.71 -6.02
CA SER A 386 34.85 -10.60 -6.99
C SER A 386 33.50 -9.89 -7.04
N THR A 387 32.37 -10.57 -6.82
CA THR A 387 31.04 -9.94 -6.84
C THR A 387 30.79 -8.99 -5.67
N VAL A 388 31.39 -9.26 -4.49
CA VAL A 388 31.33 -8.32 -3.35
C VAL A 388 32.12 -7.03 -3.63
N PRO A 389 33.37 -7.09 -4.14
CA PRO A 389 34.08 -5.91 -4.63
C PRO A 389 33.32 -5.15 -5.73
N ILE A 390 32.68 -5.84 -6.68
CA ILE A 390 31.82 -5.20 -7.70
C ILE A 390 30.71 -4.40 -7.02
N ALA A 391 30.00 -5.00 -6.06
CA ALA A 391 28.95 -4.31 -5.33
C ALA A 391 29.48 -3.08 -4.58
N ALA A 392 30.62 -3.22 -3.90
CA ALA A 392 31.24 -2.12 -3.17
C ALA A 392 31.64 -0.96 -4.10
N GLU A 393 32.30 -1.23 -5.22
CA GLU A 393 32.68 -0.20 -6.19
C GLU A 393 31.46 0.45 -6.84
N GLN A 394 30.41 -0.33 -7.12
CA GLN A 394 29.15 0.20 -7.65
C GLN A 394 28.51 1.17 -6.64
N LEU A 395 28.43 0.82 -5.36
CA LEU A 395 27.89 1.68 -4.32
C LEU A 395 28.77 2.92 -4.04
N ARG A 396 30.09 2.77 -4.12
CA ARG A 396 31.03 3.91 -4.04
C ARG A 396 30.79 4.89 -5.17
N SER A 397 30.52 4.39 -6.37
CA SER A 397 30.20 5.24 -7.51
C SER A 397 28.92 6.04 -7.34
N GLN A 398 28.01 5.59 -6.48
CA GLN A 398 26.75 6.23 -6.14
C GLN A 398 26.82 7.02 -4.82
N ASN A 399 27.98 7.09 -4.17
CA ASN A 399 28.20 7.73 -2.87
C ASN A 399 27.30 7.18 -1.73
N CYS A 400 26.92 5.91 -1.79
CA CYS A 400 26.05 5.26 -0.80
C CYS A 400 26.63 3.95 -0.24
N TYR A 401 27.96 3.85 -0.20
CA TYR A 401 28.65 2.65 0.27
C TYR A 401 28.77 2.60 1.80
N HIS A 402 28.06 1.64 2.40
CA HIS A 402 28.10 1.30 3.83
C HIS A 402 28.86 -0.02 4.05
N PRO A 403 30.17 0.00 4.35
CA PRO A 403 30.97 -1.22 4.48
C PRO A 403 30.46 -2.19 5.55
N GLU A 404 29.81 -1.68 6.59
CA GLU A 404 29.20 -2.44 7.68
C GLU A 404 27.91 -3.18 7.29
N LYS A 405 27.32 -2.88 6.12
CA LYS A 405 26.05 -3.47 5.66
C LYS A 405 26.18 -4.36 4.42
N VAL A 406 27.38 -4.51 3.85
CA VAL A 406 27.62 -5.32 2.63
C VAL A 406 28.37 -6.60 2.98
N PHE A 407 27.78 -7.76 2.68
CA PHE A 407 28.27 -9.07 3.06
C PHE A 407 28.35 -10.02 1.87
N GLY A 408 29.47 -10.71 1.71
CA GLY A 408 29.55 -11.95 0.95
C GLY A 408 29.24 -13.15 1.83
N ILE A 409 28.25 -13.96 1.45
CA ILE A 409 27.85 -15.13 2.22
C ILE A 409 28.85 -16.26 1.98
N THR A 410 29.74 -16.47 2.95
CA THR A 410 30.71 -17.58 2.99
C THR A 410 30.37 -18.64 4.04
N THR A 411 29.22 -18.49 4.70
CA THR A 411 28.76 -19.35 5.80
C THR A 411 28.70 -20.84 5.41
N LEU A 412 28.54 -21.16 4.12
CA LEU A 412 28.51 -22.54 3.64
C LEU A 412 29.83 -23.28 3.91
N ASP A 413 30.97 -22.59 3.82
CA ASP A 413 32.28 -23.22 4.06
C ASP A 413 32.46 -23.54 5.54
N THR A 414 31.93 -22.70 6.42
CA THR A 414 31.88 -22.97 7.86
C THR A 414 30.92 -24.12 8.19
N LEU A 415 29.75 -24.22 7.54
CA LEU A 415 28.86 -25.39 7.71
C LEU A 415 29.53 -26.69 7.26
N ARG A 416 30.29 -26.67 6.16
CA ARG A 416 31.06 -27.83 5.68
C ARG A 416 32.14 -28.23 6.67
N LEU A 417 32.86 -27.24 7.23
CA LEU A 417 33.86 -27.49 8.25
C LEU A 417 33.24 -28.10 9.51
N GLU A 418 32.14 -27.54 10.00
CA GLU A 418 31.37 -28.09 11.13
C GLU A 418 30.96 -29.55 10.84
N GLN A 419 30.40 -29.82 9.66
CA GLN A 419 29.98 -31.17 9.27
C GLN A 419 31.14 -32.17 9.21
N PHE A 420 32.21 -31.85 8.47
CA PHE A 420 33.31 -32.78 8.24
C PHE A 420 34.15 -33.02 9.50
N LEU A 421 34.30 -31.99 10.33
CA LEU A 421 34.95 -32.16 11.64
C LEU A 421 34.08 -32.99 12.58
N GLY A 422 32.75 -32.82 12.54
CA GLY A 422 31.82 -33.64 13.31
C GLY A 422 31.83 -35.11 12.90
N GLU A 423 31.87 -35.40 11.60
CA GLU A 423 32.06 -36.77 11.08
C GLU A 423 33.37 -37.40 11.56
N LEU A 424 34.45 -36.61 11.59
CA LEU A 424 35.78 -37.08 11.96
C LEU A 424 35.95 -37.31 13.47
N THR A 425 35.31 -36.49 14.30
CA THR A 425 35.56 -36.45 15.76
C THR A 425 34.39 -36.95 16.61
N GLY A 426 33.21 -37.09 16.03
CA GLY A 426 31.96 -37.38 16.74
C GLY A 426 31.37 -36.18 17.50
N ALA A 427 31.99 -35.00 17.41
CA ALA A 427 31.54 -33.79 18.10
C ALA A 427 30.69 -32.89 17.19
N TRP A 428 29.45 -32.60 17.60
CA TRP A 428 28.49 -31.86 16.77
C TRP A 428 28.23 -30.42 17.22
N ASP A 429 28.61 -30.06 18.45
CA ASP A 429 28.55 -28.67 18.94
C ASP A 429 29.85 -27.94 18.58
N LEU A 430 29.93 -27.50 17.32
CA LEU A 430 31.13 -26.87 16.74
C LEU A 430 30.95 -25.39 16.39
N ARG A 431 29.71 -24.89 16.44
CA ARG A 431 29.37 -23.51 16.09
C ARG A 431 30.08 -22.53 17.01
N GLY A 432 30.80 -21.57 16.43
CA GLY A 432 31.57 -20.56 17.16
C GLY A 432 32.91 -21.07 17.71
N GLN A 433 33.22 -22.36 17.56
CA GLN A 433 34.52 -22.94 17.92
C GLN A 433 35.45 -23.10 16.72
N VAL A 434 34.88 -23.33 15.53
CA VAL A 434 35.58 -23.43 14.26
C VAL A 434 34.88 -22.58 13.20
N TYR A 435 35.66 -22.09 12.24
CA TYR A 435 35.14 -21.30 11.12
C TYR A 435 36.14 -21.27 9.97
N THR A 436 35.69 -20.76 8.83
CA THR A 436 36.51 -20.58 7.62
C THR A 436 36.78 -19.10 7.38
N VAL A 437 38.04 -18.73 7.18
CA VAL A 437 38.47 -17.36 6.84
C VAL A 437 39.01 -17.29 5.41
N GLY A 438 39.32 -16.08 4.93
CA GLY A 438 39.93 -15.90 3.61
C GLY A 438 38.93 -15.49 2.53
N GLY A 439 38.72 -16.34 1.54
CA GLY A 439 37.74 -16.16 0.46
C GLY A 439 36.79 -17.36 0.36
N HIS A 440 36.09 -17.46 -0.77
CA HIS A 440 35.11 -18.50 -1.09
C HIS A 440 35.48 -19.32 -2.33
N SER A 441 36.78 -19.48 -2.62
CA SER A 441 37.23 -20.20 -3.81
C SER A 441 38.52 -20.97 -3.59
N GLY A 442 38.45 -22.30 -3.63
CA GLY A 442 39.61 -23.20 -3.59
C GLY A 442 40.55 -22.88 -2.44
N GLU A 443 41.81 -22.60 -2.77
CA GLU A 443 42.87 -22.29 -1.80
C GLU A 443 42.63 -21.04 -0.95
N THR A 444 41.74 -20.15 -1.38
CA THR A 444 41.36 -18.97 -0.55
C THR A 444 40.50 -19.35 0.64
N ILE A 445 39.88 -20.54 0.66
CA ILE A 445 39.09 -21.03 1.80
C ILE A 445 40.06 -21.59 2.84
N MET A 446 40.12 -20.94 4.01
CA MET A 446 41.06 -21.28 5.09
C MET A 446 40.32 -21.71 6.36
N PRO A 447 40.18 -23.02 6.62
CA PRO A 447 39.64 -23.52 7.89
C PRO A 447 40.53 -23.15 9.07
N VAL A 448 39.92 -22.59 10.12
CA VAL A 448 40.54 -22.31 11.41
C VAL A 448 39.91 -23.27 12.42
N LEU A 449 40.73 -24.18 12.94
CA LEU A 449 40.28 -25.29 13.80
C LEU A 449 40.32 -24.95 15.30
N GLY A 450 40.99 -23.86 15.69
CA GLY A 450 41.14 -23.47 17.08
C GLY A 450 41.70 -24.61 17.94
N ASN A 451 41.06 -24.88 19.08
CA ASN A 451 41.47 -25.94 20.00
C ASN A 451 41.32 -27.36 19.42
N TRP A 452 40.47 -27.54 18.40
CA TRP A 452 40.28 -28.85 17.76
C TRP A 452 41.51 -29.33 17.01
N ARG A 453 42.37 -28.41 16.56
CA ARG A 453 43.63 -28.76 15.88
C ARG A 453 44.49 -29.74 16.69
N ARG A 454 44.54 -29.56 18.02
CA ARG A 454 45.36 -30.40 18.92
C ARG A 454 44.85 -31.84 19.07
N ARG A 455 43.63 -32.11 18.62
CA ARG A 455 42.97 -33.42 18.71
C ARG A 455 43.09 -34.24 17.43
N LEU A 456 43.71 -33.67 16.39
CA LEU A 456 43.79 -34.25 15.06
C LEU A 456 45.25 -34.51 14.67
N SER A 457 45.48 -35.58 13.93
CA SER A 457 46.77 -35.81 13.29
C SER A 457 46.99 -34.84 12.11
N SER A 458 48.25 -34.65 11.70
CA SER A 458 48.57 -33.79 10.54
C SER A 458 47.87 -34.25 9.26
N GLU A 459 47.79 -35.57 9.03
CA GLU A 459 47.09 -36.16 7.88
C GLU A 459 45.58 -35.90 7.94
N GLN A 460 44.97 -36.03 9.12
CA GLN A 460 43.56 -35.70 9.32
C GLN A 460 43.26 -34.23 9.03
N ILE A 461 44.14 -33.32 9.48
CA ILE A 461 44.01 -31.89 9.22
C ILE A 461 44.13 -31.60 7.72
N GLU A 462 45.12 -32.18 7.04
CA GLU A 462 45.33 -31.99 5.61
C GLU A 462 44.13 -32.46 4.78
N ASN A 463 43.64 -33.68 5.05
CA ASN A 463 42.46 -34.24 4.40
C ASN A 463 41.20 -33.41 4.66
N LEU A 464 41.00 -32.95 5.91
CA LEU A 464 39.88 -32.07 6.27
C LEU A 464 39.96 -30.74 5.51
N VAL A 465 41.11 -30.08 5.51
CA VAL A 465 41.32 -28.80 4.83
C VAL A 465 41.10 -28.95 3.32
N HIS A 466 41.65 -29.99 2.70
CA HIS A 466 41.45 -30.29 1.29
C HIS A 466 39.96 -30.49 0.97
N ARG A 467 39.27 -31.34 1.74
CA ARG A 467 37.84 -31.61 1.54
C ARG A 467 36.99 -30.34 1.69
N VAL A 468 37.26 -29.49 2.68
CA VAL A 468 36.53 -28.21 2.85
C VAL A 468 36.71 -27.29 1.63
N ARG A 469 37.95 -27.14 1.14
CA ARG A 469 38.27 -26.26 -0.01
C ARG A 469 37.59 -26.69 -1.31
N TYR A 470 37.46 -28.01 -1.52
CA TYR A 470 36.95 -28.58 -2.77
C TYR A 470 35.57 -29.25 -2.64
N ALA A 471 34.88 -29.09 -1.50
CA ALA A 471 33.52 -29.59 -1.31
C ALA A 471 32.49 -29.02 -2.30
N GLY A 472 32.78 -27.87 -2.92
CA GLY A 472 31.99 -27.36 -4.05
C GLY A 472 32.05 -28.27 -5.26
N ASP A 473 33.26 -28.73 -5.59
CA ASP A 473 33.51 -29.60 -6.74
C ASP A 473 32.94 -31.00 -6.50
N GLU A 474 33.02 -31.52 -5.26
CA GLU A 474 32.38 -32.77 -4.85
C GLU A 474 30.88 -32.78 -5.18
N VAL A 475 30.15 -31.70 -4.85
CA VAL A 475 28.72 -31.59 -5.15
C VAL A 475 28.45 -31.47 -6.64
N VAL A 476 29.28 -30.73 -7.38
CA VAL A 476 29.14 -30.60 -8.84
C VAL A 476 29.34 -31.94 -9.53
N GLN A 477 30.33 -32.72 -9.09
CA GLN A 477 30.60 -34.07 -9.58
C GLN A 477 29.43 -35.02 -9.24
N ALA A 478 28.94 -35.01 -8.00
CA ALA A 478 27.80 -35.83 -7.57
C ALA A 478 26.52 -35.49 -8.35
N LYS A 479 26.32 -34.23 -8.74
CA LYS A 479 25.23 -33.77 -9.60
C LYS A 479 25.48 -33.98 -11.10
N GLN A 480 26.57 -34.65 -11.49
CA GLN A 480 26.95 -34.89 -12.89
C GLN A 480 27.02 -33.59 -13.71
N GLY A 481 27.51 -32.51 -13.11
CA GLY A 481 27.60 -31.20 -13.74
C GLY A 481 26.26 -30.46 -13.89
N LYS A 482 25.13 -31.00 -13.40
CA LYS A 482 23.80 -30.38 -13.44
C LYS A 482 23.60 -29.35 -12.31
N GLY A 483 24.57 -28.44 -12.17
CA GLY A 483 24.58 -27.37 -11.18
C GLY A 483 25.39 -27.67 -9.91
N SER A 484 25.43 -26.69 -9.00
CA SER A 484 26.21 -26.71 -7.76
C SER A 484 25.32 -26.90 -6.51
N ALA A 485 25.88 -26.68 -5.33
CA ALA A 485 25.15 -26.72 -4.06
C ALA A 485 23.99 -25.71 -4.05
N THR A 486 22.77 -26.19 -3.83
CA THR A 486 21.54 -25.38 -3.78
C THR A 486 20.94 -25.39 -2.37
N LEU A 487 20.61 -26.59 -1.88
CA LEU A 487 19.93 -26.78 -0.59
C LEU A 487 20.80 -26.35 0.60
N SER A 488 22.04 -26.84 0.66
CA SER A 488 22.98 -26.47 1.73
C SER A 488 23.39 -25.00 1.67
N MET A 489 23.47 -24.41 0.46
CA MET A 489 23.70 -22.97 0.30
C MET A 489 22.53 -22.14 0.82
N ALA A 490 21.29 -22.55 0.56
CA ALA A 490 20.11 -21.91 1.12
C ALA A 490 20.08 -22.01 2.66
N ALA A 491 20.44 -23.16 3.23
CA ALA A 491 20.58 -23.32 4.68
C ALA A 491 21.64 -22.40 5.28
N ALA A 492 22.81 -22.27 4.63
CA ALA A 492 23.88 -21.38 5.04
C ALA A 492 23.46 -19.90 4.99
N ALA A 493 22.84 -19.48 3.89
CA ALA A 493 22.31 -18.13 3.75
C ALA A 493 21.22 -17.84 4.79
N ASN A 494 20.31 -18.79 5.04
CA ASN A 494 19.28 -18.67 6.06
C ASN A 494 19.89 -18.51 7.46
N ARG A 495 20.94 -19.27 7.83
CA ARG A 495 21.64 -19.09 9.11
C ARG A 495 22.16 -17.67 9.27
N PHE A 496 22.83 -17.14 8.24
CA PHE A 496 23.39 -15.80 8.25
C PHE A 496 22.30 -14.72 8.35
N LEU A 497 21.27 -14.81 7.50
CA LEU A 497 20.14 -13.86 7.50
C LEU A 497 19.35 -13.91 8.81
N CYS A 498 19.20 -15.09 9.43
CA CYS A 498 18.63 -15.21 10.77
C CYS A 498 19.49 -14.51 11.82
N GLY A 499 20.81 -14.45 11.64
CA GLY A 499 21.71 -13.64 12.47
C GLY A 499 21.40 -12.14 12.35
N ILE A 500 21.32 -11.63 11.13
CA ILE A 500 20.93 -10.21 10.86
C ILE A 500 19.54 -9.92 11.41
N LEU A 501 18.57 -10.82 11.20
CA LEU A 501 17.21 -10.66 11.71
C LEU A 501 17.23 -10.60 13.23
N ARG A 502 17.93 -11.49 13.94
CA ARG A 502 18.01 -11.42 15.41
C ARG A 502 18.66 -10.13 15.88
N ALA A 503 19.73 -9.68 15.22
CA ALA A 503 20.42 -8.44 15.57
C ALA A 503 19.52 -7.20 15.41
N THR A 504 18.83 -7.09 14.27
CA THR A 504 17.92 -5.97 13.97
C THR A 504 16.59 -6.05 14.71
N CYS A 505 16.15 -7.26 15.08
CA CYS A 505 14.84 -7.50 15.70
C CYS A 505 14.83 -7.44 17.20
N LYS A 506 15.79 -8.14 17.78
CA LYS A 506 15.84 -8.41 19.20
C LYS A 506 16.95 -7.61 19.88
N GLY A 507 17.75 -6.86 19.10
CA GLY A 507 18.92 -6.16 19.61
C GLY A 507 20.03 -7.10 20.07
N GLU A 508 20.00 -8.37 19.64
CA GLU A 508 21.03 -9.35 19.98
C GLU A 508 22.34 -9.04 19.26
N THR A 509 23.48 -9.26 19.90
CA THR A 509 24.76 -9.31 19.19
C THR A 509 24.99 -10.73 18.72
N VAL A 510 25.12 -10.93 17.41
CA VAL A 510 25.29 -12.26 16.82
C VAL A 510 26.65 -12.36 16.15
N ASP A 511 27.41 -13.38 16.50
CA ASP A 511 28.68 -13.69 15.85
C ASP A 511 28.42 -14.67 14.67
N GLU A 512 28.79 -14.26 13.46
CA GLU A 512 28.73 -15.07 12.23
C GLU A 512 29.97 -14.82 11.37
N VAL A 513 30.14 -15.59 10.30
CA VAL A 513 31.27 -15.45 9.37
C VAL A 513 30.76 -14.92 8.03
N ALA A 514 31.44 -13.90 7.51
CA ALA A 514 31.16 -13.36 6.19
C ALA A 514 32.41 -12.76 5.54
N PHE A 515 32.37 -12.64 4.21
CA PHE A 515 33.35 -11.90 3.42
C PHE A 515 32.97 -10.42 3.40
N VAL A 516 33.74 -9.57 4.07
CA VAL A 516 33.41 -8.16 4.29
C VAL A 516 34.60 -7.25 3.96
N ASN A 517 34.36 -5.94 3.84
CA ASN A 517 35.44 -4.97 3.70
C ASN A 517 36.14 -4.76 5.04
N VAL A 518 37.16 -5.56 5.32
CA VAL A 518 37.89 -5.49 6.57
C VAL A 518 38.66 -4.18 6.71
N SER A 519 39.12 -3.56 5.61
CA SER A 519 39.92 -2.32 5.68
C SER A 519 39.18 -1.10 6.28
N ARG A 520 37.85 -1.15 6.32
CA ARG A 520 36.99 -0.08 6.85
C ARG A 520 36.35 -0.40 8.20
N LEU A 521 36.65 -1.55 8.79
CA LEU A 521 36.04 -2.02 10.03
C LEU A 521 37.01 -1.92 11.22
N LYS A 522 36.52 -2.17 12.44
CA LYS A 522 37.33 -2.17 13.66
C LYS A 522 37.60 -3.60 14.11
N THR A 523 38.82 -3.86 14.57
CA THR A 523 39.22 -5.13 15.20
C THR A 523 40.20 -4.89 16.35
N ASP A 524 40.15 -5.76 17.35
CA ASP A 524 41.15 -5.82 18.43
C ASP A 524 42.21 -6.89 18.16
N ASP A 525 41.99 -7.74 17.15
CA ASP A 525 42.90 -8.82 16.82
C ASP A 525 44.09 -8.31 16.00
N CYS A 526 45.30 -8.49 16.52
CA CYS A 526 46.53 -8.00 15.90
C CYS A 526 46.77 -8.60 14.51
N PHE A 527 46.49 -9.89 14.33
CA PHE A 527 46.72 -10.56 13.05
C PHE A 527 45.68 -10.12 12.02
N VAL A 528 44.42 -9.99 12.42
CA VAL A 528 43.40 -9.40 11.53
C VAL A 528 43.77 -7.98 11.14
N ARG A 529 44.28 -7.18 12.08
CA ARG A 529 44.74 -5.81 11.80
C ARG A 529 45.90 -5.80 10.79
N GLU A 530 46.84 -6.72 10.90
CA GLU A 530 47.88 -6.92 9.87
C GLU A 530 47.26 -7.27 8.50
N MET A 531 46.24 -8.14 8.47
CA MET A 531 45.54 -8.51 7.24
C MET A 531 44.77 -7.35 6.62
N MET A 532 44.14 -6.49 7.42
CA MET A 532 43.47 -5.28 6.94
C MET A 532 44.41 -4.33 6.18
N HIS A 533 45.71 -4.38 6.43
CA HIS A 533 46.70 -3.60 5.67
C HIS A 533 47.12 -4.25 4.35
N LYS A 534 46.93 -5.58 4.18
CA LYS A 534 47.33 -6.32 2.98
C LYS A 534 46.17 -6.57 2.01
N VAL A 535 44.94 -6.66 2.50
CA VAL A 535 43.76 -6.99 1.70
C VAL A 535 42.55 -6.16 2.11
N GLU A 536 41.80 -5.70 1.12
CA GLU A 536 40.64 -4.84 1.35
C GLU A 536 39.41 -5.64 1.84
N PHE A 537 39.16 -6.79 1.22
CA PHE A 537 38.06 -7.69 1.57
C PHE A 537 38.59 -9.04 2.06
N PHE A 538 38.03 -9.52 3.16
CA PHE A 538 38.48 -10.78 3.77
C PHE A 538 37.32 -11.45 4.52
N GLY A 539 37.27 -12.77 4.45
CA GLY A 539 36.35 -13.63 5.17
C GLY A 539 36.80 -13.76 6.61
N VAL A 540 35.98 -13.28 7.54
CA VAL A 540 36.31 -13.25 8.98
C VAL A 540 35.06 -13.46 9.82
N PRO A 541 35.21 -13.94 11.07
CA PRO A 541 34.14 -13.80 12.05
C PRO A 541 33.85 -12.32 12.28
N ILE A 542 32.57 -11.97 12.32
CA ILE A 542 32.04 -10.63 12.52
C ILE A 542 30.97 -10.66 13.61
N ARG A 543 30.94 -9.61 14.41
CA ARG A 543 29.87 -9.34 15.36
C ARG A 543 28.86 -8.41 14.72
N ILE A 544 27.66 -8.93 14.46
CA ILE A 544 26.56 -8.21 13.83
C ILE A 544 25.69 -7.57 14.91
N GLY A 545 25.41 -6.28 14.76
CA GLY A 545 24.45 -5.51 15.56
C GLY A 545 23.32 -4.92 14.70
N PRO A 546 22.45 -4.07 15.27
CA PRO A 546 21.30 -3.50 14.57
C PRO A 546 21.65 -2.67 13.34
N GLU A 547 22.83 -2.05 13.31
CA GLU A 547 23.27 -1.14 12.23
C GLU A 547 24.25 -1.79 11.24
N GLY A 548 24.58 -3.07 11.38
CA GLY A 548 25.61 -3.73 10.56
C GLY A 548 26.67 -4.44 11.39
N VAL A 549 27.86 -4.58 10.81
CA VAL A 549 29.05 -5.08 11.52
C VAL A 549 29.45 -4.10 12.62
N ALA A 550 29.26 -4.49 13.88
CA ALA A 550 29.71 -3.71 15.02
C ALA A 550 31.23 -3.82 15.19
N LYS A 551 31.80 -5.02 14.95
CA LYS A 551 33.23 -5.29 15.11
C LYS A 551 33.62 -6.58 14.37
N VAL A 552 34.85 -6.63 13.86
CA VAL A 552 35.46 -7.87 13.35
C VAL A 552 35.95 -8.70 14.54
N GLY A 553 35.57 -9.98 14.57
CA GLY A 553 35.91 -10.93 15.63
C GLY A 553 37.40 -11.31 15.62
N SER A 554 37.86 -11.86 16.74
CA SER A 554 39.22 -12.42 16.83
C SER A 554 39.29 -13.77 16.14
N LEU A 555 40.44 -14.07 15.53
CA LEU A 555 40.73 -15.38 14.96
C LEU A 555 41.26 -16.38 16.00
N GLY A 556 41.44 -15.95 17.25
CA GLY A 556 42.01 -16.76 18.30
C GLY A 556 43.49 -17.09 18.06
N SER A 557 43.97 -18.14 18.73
CA SER A 557 45.36 -18.60 18.57
C SER A 557 45.51 -19.44 17.29
N LEU A 558 45.96 -18.79 16.21
CA LEU A 558 46.30 -19.47 14.95
C LEU A 558 47.65 -20.17 15.06
N SER A 559 47.76 -21.37 14.47
CA SER A 559 49.06 -22.05 14.29
C SER A 559 49.95 -21.34 13.27
N THR A 560 51.25 -21.63 13.27
CA THR A 560 52.18 -21.14 12.23
C THR A 560 51.71 -21.54 10.84
N ASP A 561 51.33 -22.80 10.65
CA ASP A 561 50.89 -23.31 9.35
C ASP A 561 49.60 -22.64 8.86
N GLU A 562 48.67 -22.35 9.77
CA GLU A 562 47.41 -21.65 9.46
C GLU A 562 47.68 -20.20 9.05
N LYS A 563 48.56 -19.49 9.78
CA LYS A 563 48.99 -18.14 9.42
C LYS A 563 49.67 -18.11 8.06
N ASP A 564 50.61 -19.03 7.83
CA ASP A 564 51.34 -19.08 6.55
C ASP A 564 50.42 -19.43 5.39
N ALA A 565 49.46 -20.35 5.60
CA ALA A 565 48.48 -20.69 4.57
C ALA A 565 47.53 -19.52 4.26
N ILE A 566 47.09 -18.77 5.28
CA ILE A 566 46.33 -17.54 5.10
C ILE A 566 47.16 -16.55 4.26
N LEU A 567 48.40 -16.28 4.64
CA LEU A 567 49.30 -15.36 3.95
C LEU A 567 49.54 -15.76 2.49
N ARG A 568 49.72 -17.05 2.20
CA ARG A 568 49.87 -17.58 0.83
C ARG A 568 48.62 -17.37 -0.03
N SER A 569 47.43 -17.31 0.57
CA SER A 569 46.18 -17.10 -0.17
C SER A 569 45.93 -15.63 -0.55
N VAL A 570 46.56 -14.69 0.15
CA VAL A 570 46.32 -13.23 -0.01
C VAL A 570 46.56 -12.75 -1.45
N PRO A 571 47.66 -13.11 -2.15
CA PRO A 571 47.88 -12.65 -3.53
C PRO A 571 46.75 -13.05 -4.49
N THR A 572 46.29 -14.31 -4.40
CA THR A 572 45.18 -14.83 -5.20
C THR A 572 43.88 -14.08 -4.90
N LEU A 573 43.62 -13.81 -3.62
CA LEU A 573 42.45 -13.07 -3.20
C LEU A 573 42.50 -11.61 -3.68
N CYS A 574 43.64 -10.93 -3.56
CA CYS A 574 43.85 -9.57 -4.07
C CYS A 574 43.65 -9.49 -5.59
N ALA A 575 44.10 -10.49 -6.36
CA ALA A 575 43.87 -10.54 -7.79
C ALA A 575 42.37 -10.66 -8.14
N GLN A 576 41.62 -11.49 -7.40
CA GLN A 576 40.17 -11.65 -7.58
C GLN A 576 39.39 -10.39 -7.17
N ILE A 577 39.81 -9.71 -6.10
CA ILE A 577 39.23 -8.43 -5.67
C ILE A 577 39.49 -7.36 -6.74
N ALA A 578 40.73 -7.24 -7.21
CA ALA A 578 41.11 -6.30 -8.25
C ALA A 578 40.35 -6.54 -9.55
N LYS A 579 40.12 -7.82 -9.93
CA LYS A 579 39.29 -8.17 -11.09
C LYS A 579 37.86 -7.63 -10.97
N GLY A 580 37.24 -7.80 -9.80
CA GLY A 580 35.91 -7.25 -9.54
C GLY A 580 35.88 -5.72 -9.58
N ALA A 581 36.86 -5.07 -8.96
CA ALA A 581 36.93 -3.61 -8.94
C ALA A 581 37.19 -2.99 -10.32
N ARG A 582 38.01 -3.65 -11.16
CA ARG A 582 38.28 -3.22 -12.54
C ARG A 582 37.04 -3.30 -13.41
N PHE A 583 36.25 -4.37 -13.29
CA PHE A 583 35.03 -4.56 -14.07
C PHE A 583 34.08 -3.36 -14.02
N VAL A 584 33.86 -2.78 -12.82
CA VAL A 584 33.00 -1.61 -12.64
C VAL A 584 33.62 -0.34 -13.25
N LYS A 585 34.94 -0.19 -13.18
CA LYS A 585 35.66 0.96 -13.75
C LYS A 585 35.68 0.92 -15.27
N GLU A 586 35.86 -0.26 -15.86
CA GLU A 586 35.88 -0.47 -17.31
C GLU A 586 34.48 -0.34 -17.91
N SER A 587 33.43 -0.75 -17.19
CA SER A 587 32.04 -0.59 -17.64
C SER A 587 31.55 0.87 -17.69
N LYS A 588 32.37 1.84 -17.25
CA LYS A 588 32.10 3.28 -17.33
C LYS A 588 32.73 3.96 -18.55
N LEU A 589 33.69 3.31 -19.19
CA LEU A 589 34.27 3.71 -20.48
C LEU A 589 33.36 3.18 -21.60
#